data_AF-A0A128A5D5-F1
#
_entry.id   AF-A0A128A5D5-F1
#
_cell.length_a   1.000
_cell.length_b   1.000
_cell.length_c   1.000
_cell.angle_alpha   90.00
_cell.angle_beta   90.00
_cell.angle_gamma   90.00
#
_symmetry.space_group_name_H-M   'P 1'
#
loop_
_entity.id
_entity.type
_entity.pdbx_description
1 polymer ?
#
loop_
_entity_poly.entity_id
_entity_poly.type
_entity_poly.pdbx_seq_one_letter_code
_entity_poly.pdbx_strand_id
1 'polypeptide(L)'
;MSNSSEYFELHMGTRKRIGEIMKMNKEELYQYLRQEDSSIQSTDKIEMRPFEHGIKIFYFHKDSETPYKTRVYLNPDESESLK
;
A
#
# COMPACT_ATOMS: atom_id res chain seq x y z
N MET A 1 -0.13 -34.58 21.60
CA MET A 1 -0.23 -34.47 20.13
C MET A 1 -0.71 -33.06 19.83
N SER A 2 0.13 -32.27 19.19
CA SER A 2 -0.02 -30.81 19.09
C SER A 2 -1.06 -30.45 18.01
N ASN A 3 -2.11 -29.74 18.39
CA ASN A 3 -3.03 -29.09 17.46
C ASN A 3 -2.37 -27.81 16.91
N SER A 4 -1.55 -27.94 15.90
CA SER A 4 -0.91 -26.82 15.21
C SER A 4 -1.80 -26.29 14.07
N SER A 5 -2.96 -25.75 14.43
CA SER A 5 -3.86 -25.06 13.48
C SER A 5 -4.26 -23.69 14.00
N GLU A 6 -3.29 -22.93 14.48
CA GLU A 6 -3.48 -21.57 15.04
C GLU A 6 -2.45 -20.57 14.45
N TYR A 7 -2.14 -20.71 13.16
CA TYR A 7 -1.15 -19.86 12.46
C TYR A 7 -1.64 -19.28 11.13
N PHE A 8 -2.96 -19.06 10.98
CA PHE A 8 -3.52 -18.48 9.75
C PHE A 8 -4.31 -17.18 9.94
N GLU A 9 -4.27 -16.55 11.12
CA GLU A 9 -5.12 -15.38 11.45
C GLU A 9 -4.38 -14.09 11.85
N LEU A 10 -3.11 -13.87 11.47
CA LEU A 10 -2.39 -12.67 11.94
C LEU A 10 -1.80 -11.72 10.89
N HIS A 11 -2.07 -11.90 9.58
CA HIS A 11 -1.58 -10.97 8.53
C HIS A 11 -2.66 -10.43 7.59
N MET A 12 -3.94 -10.47 7.98
CA MET A 12 -4.95 -9.59 7.38
C MET A 12 -5.03 -8.30 8.19
N GLY A 13 -3.94 -7.51 8.15
CA GLY A 13 -4.08 -6.07 8.33
C GLY A 13 -5.16 -5.63 7.35
N THR A 14 -6.26 -5.08 7.84
CA THR A 14 -7.40 -4.66 7.02
C THR A 14 -6.89 -3.65 6.01
N ARG A 15 -6.56 -4.12 4.80
CA ARG A 15 -6.11 -3.27 3.71
C ARG A 15 -7.17 -2.19 3.52
N LYS A 16 -6.80 -0.95 3.80
CA LYS A 16 -7.72 0.17 3.73
C LYS A 16 -8.30 0.27 2.32
N ARG A 17 -9.59 0.56 2.23
CA ARG A 17 -10.22 0.78 0.92
C ARG A 17 -9.60 2.03 0.29
N ILE A 18 -9.58 2.12 -1.04
CA ILE A 18 -9.09 3.31 -1.75
C ILE A 18 -9.76 4.59 -1.25
N GLY A 19 -11.07 4.55 -0.96
CA GLY A 19 -11.80 5.70 -0.43
C GLY A 19 -11.33 6.16 0.96
N GLU A 20 -10.67 5.31 1.75
CA GLU A 20 -9.99 5.70 2.98
C GLU A 20 -8.59 6.23 2.69
N ILE A 21 -7.84 5.58 1.79
CA ILE A 21 -6.49 5.98 1.38
C ILE A 21 -6.49 7.39 0.77
N MET A 22 -7.51 7.70 -0.04
CA MET A 22 -7.67 9.03 -0.66
C MET A 22 -7.99 10.14 0.34
N LYS A 23 -8.52 9.80 1.53
CA LYS A 23 -8.83 10.76 2.59
C LYS A 23 -7.66 11.00 3.53
N MET A 24 -6.65 10.14 3.50
CA MET A 24 -5.46 10.28 4.32
C MET A 24 -4.62 11.46 3.84
N ASN A 25 -4.08 12.20 4.80
CA ASN A 25 -3.01 13.12 4.48
C ASN A 25 -1.70 12.35 4.21
N LYS A 26 -0.68 13.08 3.73
CA LYS A 26 0.60 12.49 3.34
C LYS A 26 1.28 11.70 4.48
N GLU A 27 1.28 12.22 5.70
CA GLU A 27 1.92 11.55 6.84
C GLU A 27 1.18 10.29 7.26
N GLU A 28 -0.15 10.35 7.34
CA GLU A 28 -1.01 9.21 7.66
C GLU A 28 -0.82 8.07 6.65
N LEU A 29 -0.81 8.41 5.36
CA LEU A 29 -0.57 7.44 4.30
C LEU A 29 0.81 6.80 4.42
N TYR A 30 1.86 7.60 4.68
CA TYR A 30 3.21 7.07 4.83
C TYR A 30 3.33 6.12 6.02
N GLN A 31 2.73 6.46 7.16
CA GLN A 31 2.71 5.59 8.34
C GLN A 31 1.98 4.28 8.04
N TYR A 32 0.79 4.37 7.43
CA TYR A 32 0.04 3.19 7.01
C TYR A 32 0.84 2.28 6.08
N LEU A 33 1.48 2.84 5.05
CA LEU A 33 2.27 2.07 4.09
C LEU A 33 3.48 1.39 4.75
N ARG A 34 4.17 2.06 5.68
CA ARG A 34 5.30 1.48 6.43
C ARG A 34 4.87 0.39 7.41
N GLN A 35 3.69 0.51 8.01
CA GLN A 35 3.13 -0.54 8.87
C GLN A 35 2.75 -1.78 8.07
N GLU A 36 2.21 -1.60 6.87
CA GLU A 36 1.82 -2.69 5.96
C GLU A 36 3.01 -3.39 5.30
N ASP A 37 4.17 -2.73 5.25
CA ASP A 37 5.32 -3.20 4.48
C ASP A 37 6.64 -2.86 5.18
N SER A 38 7.13 -3.84 5.92
CA SER A 38 8.39 -3.75 6.66
C SER A 38 9.64 -3.65 5.77
N SER A 39 9.51 -3.82 4.45
CA SER A 39 10.63 -3.62 3.52
C SER A 39 10.93 -2.14 3.26
N ILE A 40 10.00 -1.24 3.60
CA ILE A 40 10.17 0.20 3.41
C ILE A 40 11.10 0.74 4.48
N GLN A 41 12.23 1.31 4.03
CA GLN A 41 13.20 1.91 4.95
C GLN A 41 12.75 3.29 5.41
N SER A 42 13.23 3.73 6.57
CA SER A 42 12.90 5.06 7.10
C SER A 42 13.39 6.19 6.21
N THR A 43 14.44 5.95 5.44
CA THR A 43 15.06 6.85 4.47
C THR A 43 14.42 6.79 3.09
N ASP A 44 13.53 5.84 2.82
CA ASP A 44 12.89 5.72 1.53
C ASP A 44 11.92 6.89 1.29
N LYS A 45 11.89 7.34 0.04
CA LYS A 45 10.94 8.34 -0.46
C LYS A 45 9.73 7.64 -1.05
N ILE A 46 8.54 8.12 -0.72
CA ILE A 46 7.27 7.60 -1.25
C ILE A 46 6.60 8.70 -2.08
N GLU A 47 6.33 8.47 -3.36
CA GLU A 47 5.56 9.41 -4.17
C GLU A 47 4.17 8.87 -4.47
N MET A 48 3.16 9.70 -4.23
CA MET A 48 1.78 9.41 -4.60
C MET A 48 1.43 10.17 -5.88
N ARG A 49 0.95 9.46 -6.90
CA ARG A 49 0.44 10.05 -8.13
C ARG A 49 -1.00 9.57 -8.39
N PRO A 50 -2.00 10.44 -8.18
CA PRO A 50 -3.36 10.13 -8.62
C PRO A 50 -3.41 10.07 -10.16
N PHE A 51 -4.31 9.24 -10.67
CA PHE A 51 -4.63 9.12 -12.08
C PHE A 51 -6.13 8.83 -12.23
N GLU A 52 -6.63 8.77 -13.47
CA GLU A 52 -8.06 8.66 -13.78
C GLU A 52 -8.77 7.53 -13.02
N HIS A 53 -8.16 6.36 -12.93
CA HIS A 53 -8.79 5.17 -12.33
C HIS A 53 -8.31 4.84 -10.92
N GLY A 54 -7.58 5.75 -10.26
CA GLY A 54 -7.12 5.54 -8.88
C GLY A 54 -5.80 6.22 -8.55
N ILE A 55 -4.95 5.54 -7.77
CA ILE A 55 -3.69 6.09 -7.27
C ILE A 55 -2.54 5.12 -7.49
N LYS A 56 -1.42 5.63 -7.99
CA LYS A 56 -0.13 4.95 -7.99
C LYS A 56 0.75 5.47 -6.86
N ILE A 57 1.42 4.55 -6.19
CA ILE A 57 2.39 4.81 -5.13
C ILE A 57 3.72 4.25 -5.58
N PHE A 58 4.72 5.11 -5.65
CA PHE A 58 6.08 4.76 -6.04
C PHE A 58 7.00 4.82 -4.83
N TYR A 59 7.85 3.81 -4.67
CA TYR A 59 8.82 3.74 -3.57
C TYR A 59 10.22 3.83 -4.15
N PHE A 60 11.03 4.72 -3.59
CA PHE A 60 12.40 4.97 -4.01
C PHE A 60 13.34 4.78 -2.83
N HIS A 61 14.46 4.14 -3.07
CA HIS A 61 15.56 4.18 -2.12
C HIS A 61 16.11 5.60 -2.04
N LYS A 62 16.80 5.88 -0.93
CA LYS A 62 17.48 7.16 -0.74
C LYS A 62 18.36 7.46 -1.96
N ASP A 63 18.24 8.68 -2.49
CA ASP A 63 19.00 9.19 -3.63
C ASP A 63 18.77 8.45 -4.97
N SER A 64 17.76 7.56 -5.06
CA SER A 64 17.37 6.90 -6.32
C SER A 64 16.29 7.69 -7.05
N GLU A 65 16.48 7.87 -8.36
CA GLU A 65 15.45 8.43 -9.25
C GLU A 65 14.53 7.35 -9.84
N THR A 66 14.89 6.07 -9.70
CA THR A 66 14.09 4.95 -10.21
C THR A 66 13.36 4.27 -9.05
N PRO A 67 12.04 4.02 -9.16
CA PRO A 67 11.31 3.36 -8.10
C PRO A 67 11.66 1.88 -8.06
N TYR A 68 12.00 1.35 -6.89
CA TYR A 68 12.22 -0.08 -6.70
C TYR A 68 10.91 -0.86 -6.57
N LYS A 69 9.82 -0.15 -6.23
CA LYS A 69 8.49 -0.74 -6.06
C LYS A 69 7.43 0.25 -6.52
N THR A 70 6.35 -0.30 -7.08
CA THR A 70 5.14 0.46 -7.42
C THR A 70 3.93 -0.31 -6.89
N ARG A 71 3.01 0.38 -6.22
CA ARG A 71 1.73 -0.14 -5.78
C ARG A 71 0.61 0.68 -6.40
N VAL A 72 -0.44 0.02 -6.86
CA VAL A 72 -1.59 0.66 -7.49
C VAL A 72 -2.83 0.33 -6.69
N TYR A 73 -3.62 1.36 -6.39
CA TYR A 73 -4.95 1.24 -5.80
C TYR A 73 -5.95 1.73 -6.85
N LEU A 74 -6.81 0.83 -7.32
CA LEU A 74 -7.86 1.13 -8.29
C LEU A 74 -9.13 1.56 -7.56
N ASN A 75 -9.91 2.44 -8.20
CA ASN A 75 -11.26 2.75 -7.76
C ASN A 75 -12.14 1.50 -7.87
N PRO A 76 -12.98 1.20 -6.87
CA PRO A 76 -13.80 -0.01 -6.85
C PRO A 76 -14.75 -0.09 -8.05
N ASP A 77 -15.26 1.06 -8.50
CA ASP A 77 -16.16 1.16 -9.65
C ASP A 77 -15.50 0.71 -10.98
N GLU A 78 -14.17 0.74 -11.07
CA GLU A 78 -13.40 0.32 -12.25
C GLU A 78 -12.91 -1.14 -12.14
N SER A 79 -12.90 -1.71 -10.94
CA SER A 79 -12.48 -3.11 -10.73
C SER A 79 -13.48 -4.13 -11.26
N GLU A 80 -14.74 -3.73 -11.43
CA GLU A 80 -15.77 -4.53 -12.12
C GLU A 80 -15.60 -4.51 -13.64
N SER A 81 -15.01 -3.46 -14.21
CA SER A 81 -14.78 -3.32 -15.66
C SER A 81 -13.63 -4.19 -16.20
N LEU A 82 -12.89 -4.88 -15.31
CA LEU A 82 -11.76 -5.75 -15.65
C LEU A 82 -12.09 -7.26 -15.58
N LYS A 83 -13.36 -7.63 -15.42
CA LYS A 83 -13.83 -9.02 -15.45
C LYS A 83 -14.26 -9.48 -16.83
#